data_AF-A0A9E6BCL0-F1
#
_entry.id   AF-A0A9E6BCL0-F1
#
_cell.length_a   1.000
_cell.length_b   1.000
_cell.length_c   1.000
_cell.angle_alpha   90.00
_cell.angle_beta   90.00
_cell.angle_gamma   90.00
#
_symmetry.space_group_name_H-M   'P 1'
#
loop_
_entity.id
_entity.type
_entity.pdbx_description
1 polymer ?
#
loop_
_entity_poly.entity_id
_entity_poly.type
_entity_poly.pdbx_seq_one_letter_code
_entity_poly.pdbx_strand_id
1 'polypeptide(L)'
;MSFNEARKVYKEYQKCVSVLEGENYFEKCGEAWRFYQGDQWKGLKSPGDMPPILNILSPIVDHKVARIAQNGMSITYTPLEMGRRYPVAVSLCRRFTDYARGVWEALKLDREIWNFATQSAVCGDSFVYFHYENGQIKMTNPEGTDIFLADEYAGDLQSQKFIIIAQRKFTEDIRTAGEAEGLEESELSLILPEEGERKGENILEGQQAQKTLCLLKMWKEADGVHFLECTKNVVFRKERVVNGLDYYPIAQFTWKRQRSSARGLGEIYPRIPNQIEINKALARYLAVIRNCAYPHVVYNRQVVNSSEEVAKLLNTVGSVIGLDSPRMQRTQDVISYLEPAQINPAALNIIDELITRTKDLAGAGEAATGAINPEMASGAAIIAVRDEAALPLNNQQAHLKQFAEDIAMIWLSLLRAYNPETLIFEERGPAGIPMAEEIPAALAADLKVSCGVDISPKNPYSRYAQEQALQNLLSGGYITFEEYVASLDDDSAAPKGKLTQIVKTREQKALASGLFNDSLSEGRYSPVPAEEAIGGEPMREEEYGI
;
A
#
# COMPACT_ATOMS: atom_id res chain seq x y z
N MET A 1 26.76 33.08 -11.97
CA MET A 1 25.28 33.15 -12.09
C MET A 1 24.61 32.10 -11.23
N SER A 2 25.08 30.84 -11.26
CA SER A 2 24.62 29.70 -10.44
C SER A 2 24.27 30.03 -8.97
N PHE A 3 25.15 30.76 -8.26
CA PHE A 3 24.96 31.06 -6.84
C PHE A 3 23.71 31.91 -6.49
N ASN A 4 23.31 32.85 -7.37
CA ASN A 4 22.12 33.69 -7.13
C ASN A 4 20.82 32.92 -7.37
N GLU A 5 20.82 31.99 -8.33
CA GLU A 5 19.69 31.11 -8.64
C GLU A 5 19.48 30.08 -7.53
N ALA A 6 20.53 29.41 -7.08
CA ALA A 6 20.47 28.49 -5.94
C ALA A 6 19.88 29.17 -4.70
N ARG A 7 20.33 30.39 -4.38
CA ARG A 7 19.76 31.17 -3.27
C ARG A 7 18.30 31.56 -3.46
N LYS A 8 17.85 31.80 -4.69
CA LYS A 8 16.44 32.11 -4.98
C LYS A 8 15.57 30.88 -4.73
N VAL A 9 15.97 29.71 -5.24
CA VAL A 9 15.26 28.44 -5.00
C VAL A 9 15.25 28.07 -3.53
N TYR A 10 16.38 28.25 -2.83
CA TYR A 10 16.46 28.00 -1.40
C TYR A 10 15.55 28.93 -0.58
N LYS A 11 15.40 30.21 -0.96
CA LYS A 11 14.43 31.13 -0.34
C LYS A 11 12.98 30.71 -0.57
N GLU A 12 12.65 30.21 -1.76
CA GLU A 12 11.31 29.69 -2.06
C GLU A 12 11.03 28.44 -1.22
N TYR A 13 11.98 27.51 -1.16
CA TYR A 13 11.95 26.34 -0.29
C TYR A 13 11.71 26.71 1.18
N GLN A 14 12.48 27.66 1.74
CA GLN A 14 12.32 28.10 3.13
C GLN A 14 10.93 28.68 3.41
N LYS A 15 10.31 29.38 2.45
CA LYS A 15 8.93 29.87 2.61
C LYS A 15 7.95 28.71 2.70
N CYS A 16 8.08 27.72 1.82
CA CYS A 16 7.22 26.53 1.86
C CYS A 16 7.40 25.75 3.17
N VAL A 17 8.64 25.59 3.65
CA VAL A 17 8.93 24.98 4.96
C VAL A 17 8.22 25.74 6.08
N SER A 18 8.32 27.07 6.10
CA SER A 18 7.66 27.89 7.14
C SER A 18 6.14 27.74 7.15
N VAL A 19 5.50 27.55 6.00
CA VAL A 19 4.05 27.30 5.92
C VAL A 19 3.71 25.94 6.51
N LEU A 20 4.42 24.88 6.11
CA LEU A 20 4.22 23.52 6.63
C LEU A 20 4.53 23.40 8.12
N GLU A 21 5.52 24.14 8.62
CA GLU A 21 5.81 24.27 10.06
C GLU A 21 4.67 24.98 10.79
N GLY A 22 4.11 26.06 10.22
CA GLY A 22 2.93 26.75 10.78
C GLY A 22 1.71 25.84 10.91
N GLU A 23 1.57 24.85 10.02
CA GLU A 23 0.52 23.83 10.06
C GLU A 23 0.87 22.59 10.91
N ASN A 24 2.08 22.56 11.49
CA ASN A 24 2.69 21.43 12.20
C ASN A 24 2.75 20.13 11.37
N TYR A 25 2.78 20.21 10.04
CA TYR A 25 2.67 19.03 9.16
C TYR A 25 3.76 17.99 9.45
N PHE A 26 5.02 18.40 9.58
CA PHE A 26 6.14 17.49 9.87
C PHE A 26 5.97 16.71 11.18
N GLU A 27 5.54 17.38 12.24
CA GLU A 27 5.34 16.77 13.54
C GLU A 27 4.14 15.81 13.52
N LYS A 28 3.05 16.20 12.84
CA LYS A 28 1.87 15.35 12.65
C LYS A 28 2.21 14.06 11.90
N CYS A 29 2.98 14.15 10.81
CA CYS A 29 3.41 13.00 10.04
C CYS A 29 4.33 12.09 10.86
N GLY A 30 5.31 12.66 11.56
CA GLY A 30 6.22 11.90 12.41
C GLY A 30 5.51 11.21 13.58
N GLU A 31 4.54 11.89 14.20
CA GLU A 31 3.71 11.31 15.26
C GLU A 31 2.81 10.19 14.71
N ALA A 32 2.18 10.38 13.55
CA ALA A 32 1.35 9.36 12.92
C ALA A 32 2.14 8.08 12.62
N TRP A 33 3.35 8.19 12.05
CA TRP A 33 4.22 7.04 11.79
C TRP A 33 4.64 6.30 13.06
N ARG A 34 4.99 7.04 14.12
CA ARG A 34 5.35 6.43 15.42
C ARG A 34 4.18 5.64 16.00
N PHE A 35 2.98 6.24 15.99
CA PHE A 35 1.78 5.58 16.49
C PHE A 35 1.40 4.35 15.66
N TYR A 36 1.58 4.40 14.34
CA TYR A 36 1.41 3.26 13.44
C TYR A 36 2.41 2.13 13.71
N GLN A 37 3.68 2.45 13.93
CA GLN A 37 4.74 1.46 14.17
C GLN A 37 4.71 0.89 15.60
N GLY A 38 3.92 1.48 16.50
CA GLY A 38 3.79 1.06 17.89
C GLY A 38 4.73 1.76 18.86
N ASP A 39 5.54 2.73 18.42
CA ASP A 39 6.34 3.60 19.30
C ASP A 39 5.47 4.73 19.90
N GLN A 40 4.47 4.32 20.70
CA GLN A 40 3.42 5.20 21.23
C GLN A 40 3.81 5.92 22.54
N TRP A 41 4.93 5.52 23.16
CA TRP A 41 5.42 6.08 24.43
C TRP A 41 6.64 6.99 24.27
N LYS A 42 7.01 7.37 23.04
CA LYS A 42 8.14 8.26 22.80
C LYS A 42 8.00 9.58 23.56
N GLY A 43 9.01 9.90 24.38
CA GLY A 43 9.02 11.09 25.24
C GLY A 43 8.47 10.85 26.66
N LEU A 44 7.98 9.64 26.98
CA LEU A 44 7.61 9.26 28.34
C LEU A 44 8.85 9.11 29.22
N LYS A 45 9.03 10.03 30.17
CA LYS A 45 10.05 9.91 31.22
C LYS A 45 9.44 9.16 32.41
N SER A 46 9.38 7.83 32.31
CA SER A 46 8.97 6.97 33.43
C SER A 46 10.20 6.30 34.05
N PRO A 47 10.40 6.36 35.39
CA PRO A 47 11.49 5.67 36.08
C PRO A 47 11.24 4.15 36.27
N GLY A 48 10.17 3.59 35.70
CA GLY A 48 9.78 2.18 35.85
C GLY A 48 9.59 1.44 34.52
N ASP A 49 8.97 0.26 34.59
CA ASP A 49 8.68 -0.60 33.43
C ASP A 49 7.89 0.14 32.34
N MET A 50 8.19 -0.18 31.07
CA MET A 50 7.45 0.38 29.94
C MET A 50 5.99 -0.07 30.00
N PRO A 51 5.02 0.87 29.99
CA PRO A 51 3.62 0.53 30.02
C PRO A 51 3.19 -0.24 28.75
N PRO A 52 2.14 -1.09 28.85
CA PRO A 52 1.65 -1.87 27.72
C PRO A 52 1.13 -0.95 26.60
N ILE A 53 1.11 -1.48 25.39
CA ILE A 53 0.59 -0.80 24.20
C ILE A 53 -0.50 -1.69 23.59
N LEU A 54 -1.73 -1.17 23.49
CA LEU A 54 -2.83 -1.84 22.80
C LEU A 54 -3.13 -1.08 21.52
N ASN A 55 -2.31 -1.34 20.49
CA ASN A 55 -2.35 -0.59 19.23
C ASN A 55 -3.59 -0.94 18.39
N ILE A 56 -4.60 -0.09 18.47
CA ILE A 56 -5.82 -0.23 17.65
C ILE A 56 -5.69 0.46 16.29
N LEU A 57 -4.69 1.32 16.10
CA LEU A 57 -4.56 2.16 14.91
C LEU A 57 -4.03 1.37 13.70
N SER A 58 -3.00 0.54 13.88
CA SER A 58 -2.43 -0.23 12.75
C SER A 58 -3.44 -1.20 12.13
N PRO A 59 -4.19 -2.02 12.91
CA PRO A 59 -5.20 -2.89 12.33
C PRO A 59 -6.30 -2.14 11.56
N ILE A 60 -6.69 -0.95 12.02
CA ILE A 60 -7.68 -0.11 11.32
C ILE A 60 -7.14 0.36 9.97
N VAL A 61 -5.88 0.80 9.93
CA VAL A 61 -5.23 1.26 8.68
C VAL A 61 -5.01 0.10 7.73
N ASP A 62 -4.43 -1.00 8.20
CA ASP A 62 -4.10 -2.17 7.38
C ASP A 62 -5.35 -2.78 6.75
N HIS A 63 -6.46 -2.84 7.49
CA HIS A 63 -7.75 -3.30 6.96
C HIS A 63 -8.25 -2.43 5.81
N LYS A 64 -8.22 -1.10 5.98
CA LYS A 64 -8.68 -0.16 4.96
C LYS A 64 -7.78 -0.17 3.72
N VAL A 65 -6.47 -0.16 3.94
CA VAL A 65 -5.46 -0.24 2.87
C VAL A 65 -5.64 -1.53 2.09
N ALA A 66 -5.73 -2.67 2.77
CA ALA A 66 -5.96 -3.96 2.13
C ALA A 66 -7.23 -3.95 1.28
N ARG A 67 -8.30 -3.34 1.78
CA ARG A 67 -9.57 -3.27 1.05
C ARG A 67 -9.51 -2.45 -0.23
N ILE A 68 -8.64 -1.44 -0.30
CA ILE A 68 -8.50 -0.58 -1.48
C ILE A 68 -7.45 -1.16 -2.44
N ALA A 69 -6.31 -1.60 -1.91
CA ALA A 69 -5.15 -2.08 -2.68
C ALA A 69 -5.27 -3.54 -3.18
N GLN A 70 -6.23 -4.32 -2.68
CA GLN A 70 -6.52 -5.67 -3.20
C GLN A 70 -7.09 -5.68 -4.63
N ASN A 71 -7.63 -4.55 -5.10
CA ASN A 71 -8.23 -4.51 -6.43
C ASN A 71 -7.16 -4.45 -7.51
N GLY A 72 -7.31 -5.25 -8.56
CA GLY A 72 -6.44 -5.16 -9.72
C GLY A 72 -6.79 -3.92 -10.53
N MET A 73 -5.77 -3.17 -10.96
CA MET A 73 -5.93 -2.01 -11.81
C MET A 73 -5.37 -2.31 -13.19
N SER A 74 -6.13 -1.96 -14.23
CA SER A 74 -5.66 -1.97 -15.60
C SER A 74 -5.88 -0.60 -16.22
N ILE A 75 -4.81 -0.03 -16.75
CA ILE A 75 -4.85 1.23 -17.51
C ILE A 75 -5.29 0.90 -18.94
N THR A 76 -6.26 1.66 -19.45
CA THR A 76 -6.70 1.59 -20.84
C THR A 76 -6.73 2.99 -21.43
N TYR A 77 -6.04 3.21 -22.55
CA TYR A 77 -6.14 4.46 -23.30
C TYR A 77 -7.22 4.35 -24.39
N THR A 78 -8.05 5.38 -24.49
CA THR A 78 -9.12 5.47 -25.49
C THR A 78 -9.00 6.79 -26.26
N PRO A 79 -9.11 6.79 -27.59
CA PRO A 79 -9.08 8.03 -28.36
C PRO A 79 -10.38 8.83 -28.18
N LEU A 80 -10.25 10.15 -28.01
CA LEU A 80 -11.41 11.05 -27.92
C LEU A 80 -11.95 11.47 -29.30
N GLU A 81 -11.14 11.30 -30.35
CA GLU A 81 -11.49 11.74 -31.70
C GLU A 81 -12.32 10.71 -32.46
N MET A 82 -13.59 11.02 -32.75
CA MET A 82 -14.50 10.16 -33.54
C MET A 82 -14.42 10.44 -35.06
N GLY A 83 -13.27 10.90 -35.56
CA GLY A 83 -13.08 11.33 -36.96
C GLY A 83 -12.67 10.21 -37.93
N ARG A 84 -12.32 10.57 -39.17
CA ARG A 84 -11.81 9.61 -40.20
C ARG A 84 -10.52 8.89 -39.76
N ARG A 85 -9.76 9.46 -38.82
CA ARG A 85 -8.56 8.87 -38.23
C ARG A 85 -8.84 7.93 -37.05
N TYR A 86 -10.11 7.67 -36.70
CA TYR A 86 -10.48 6.83 -35.56
C TYR A 86 -9.83 5.43 -35.57
N PRO A 87 -9.79 4.68 -36.69
CA PRO A 87 -9.13 3.36 -36.69
C PRO A 87 -7.62 3.43 -36.38
N VAL A 88 -6.93 4.47 -36.84
CA VAL A 88 -5.51 4.72 -36.58
C VAL A 88 -5.29 5.21 -35.14
N ALA A 89 -6.21 6.02 -34.63
CA ALA A 89 -6.19 6.48 -33.25
C ALA A 89 -6.40 5.33 -32.24
N VAL A 90 -7.30 4.39 -32.56
CA VAL A 90 -7.57 3.19 -31.76
C VAL A 90 -6.35 2.27 -31.74
N SER A 91 -5.72 2.00 -32.88
CA SER A 91 -4.50 1.18 -32.92
C SER A 91 -3.36 1.81 -32.13
N LEU A 92 -3.20 3.14 -32.20
CA LEU A 92 -2.20 3.86 -31.41
C LEU A 92 -2.49 3.80 -29.90
N CYS A 93 -3.76 3.98 -29.49
CA CYS A 93 -4.15 3.87 -28.08
C CYS A 93 -3.95 2.46 -27.51
N ARG A 94 -4.17 1.42 -28.33
CA ARG A 94 -3.85 0.04 -27.94
C ARG A 94 -2.35 -0.13 -27.65
N ARG A 95 -1.49 0.45 -28.48
CA ARG A 95 -0.02 0.42 -28.25
C ARG A 95 0.39 1.19 -27.01
N PHE A 96 -0.19 2.36 -26.77
CA PHE A 96 0.04 3.07 -25.50
C PHE A 96 -0.40 2.25 -24.29
N THR A 97 -1.49 1.49 -24.44
CA THR A 97 -1.97 0.58 -23.38
C THR A 97 -0.99 -0.55 -23.13
N ASP A 98 -0.45 -1.16 -24.18
CA ASP A 98 0.54 -2.23 -24.06
C ASP A 98 1.88 -1.72 -23.50
N TYR A 99 2.33 -0.52 -23.92
CA TYR A 99 3.49 0.15 -23.33
C TYR A 99 3.30 0.44 -21.85
N ALA A 100 2.16 1.02 -21.46
CA ALA A 100 1.87 1.31 -20.05
C ALA A 100 1.79 0.02 -19.22
N ARG A 101 1.30 -1.09 -19.78
CA ARG A 101 1.35 -2.40 -19.11
C ARG A 101 2.79 -2.85 -18.87
N GLY A 102 3.67 -2.70 -19.86
CA GLY A 102 5.10 -3.00 -19.71
C GLY A 102 5.79 -2.14 -18.65
N VAL A 103 5.50 -0.83 -18.61
CA VAL A 103 6.02 0.09 -17.59
C VAL A 103 5.47 -0.27 -16.20
N TRP A 104 4.19 -0.62 -16.11
CA TRP A 104 3.54 -1.03 -14.86
C TRP A 104 4.21 -2.26 -14.25
N GLU A 105 4.52 -3.27 -15.06
CA GLU A 105 5.23 -4.48 -14.65
C GLU A 105 6.69 -4.19 -14.28
N ALA A 106 7.40 -3.39 -15.10
CA ALA A 106 8.81 -3.03 -14.85
C ALA A 106 8.99 -2.27 -13.53
N LEU A 107 8.06 -1.37 -13.22
CA LEU A 107 8.05 -0.58 -11.98
C LEU A 107 7.47 -1.33 -10.78
N LYS A 108 6.89 -2.53 -10.97
CA LYS A 108 6.23 -3.32 -9.93
C LYS A 108 5.15 -2.54 -9.18
N LEU A 109 4.35 -1.76 -9.91
CA LEU A 109 3.37 -0.83 -9.31
C LEU A 109 2.31 -1.52 -8.46
N ASP A 110 1.94 -2.77 -8.78
CA ASP A 110 1.03 -3.55 -7.94
C ASP A 110 1.50 -3.61 -6.49
N ARG A 111 2.81 -3.70 -6.24
CA ARG A 111 3.38 -3.66 -4.89
C ARG A 111 3.44 -2.23 -4.35
N GLU A 112 3.85 -1.28 -5.18
CA GLU A 112 4.06 0.11 -4.75
C GLU A 112 2.75 0.83 -4.42
N ILE A 113 1.63 0.43 -5.03
CA ILE A 113 0.28 0.88 -4.64
C ILE A 113 -0.01 0.59 -3.17
N TRP A 114 0.44 -0.55 -2.63
CA TRP A 114 0.30 -0.82 -1.19
C TRP A 114 1.11 0.16 -0.36
N ASN A 115 2.33 0.50 -0.79
CA ASN A 115 3.15 1.48 -0.10
C ASN A 115 2.50 2.87 -0.12
N PHE A 116 2.02 3.32 -1.29
CA PHE A 116 1.33 4.61 -1.44
C PHE A 116 0.04 4.69 -0.63
N ALA A 117 -0.72 3.59 -0.61
CA ALA A 117 -1.94 3.50 0.17
C ALA A 117 -1.65 3.56 1.68
N THR A 118 -0.62 2.86 2.16
CA THR A 118 -0.19 2.93 3.56
C THR A 118 0.31 4.33 3.93
N GLN A 119 1.20 4.92 3.13
CA GLN A 119 1.75 6.26 3.38
C GLN A 119 0.64 7.32 3.47
N SER A 120 -0.28 7.33 2.50
CA SER A 120 -1.41 8.25 2.51
C SER A 120 -2.41 7.97 3.63
N ALA A 121 -2.66 6.71 4.01
CA ALA A 121 -3.53 6.40 5.14
C ALA A 121 -2.94 6.84 6.49
N VAL A 122 -1.61 6.81 6.63
CA VAL A 122 -0.90 7.24 7.84
C VAL A 122 -0.80 8.77 7.90
N CYS A 123 -0.20 9.40 6.90
CA CYS A 123 0.12 10.84 6.88
C CYS A 123 -0.95 11.71 6.23
N GLY A 124 -1.73 11.17 5.29
CA GLY A 124 -2.79 11.86 4.54
C GLY A 124 -2.52 11.92 3.05
N ASP A 125 -1.24 11.98 2.66
CA ASP A 125 -0.78 12.12 1.30
C ASP A 125 0.41 11.22 0.99
N SER A 126 0.52 10.85 -0.28
CA SER A 126 1.63 10.11 -0.85
C SER A 126 1.93 10.68 -2.21
N PHE A 127 3.20 10.66 -2.62
CA PHE A 127 3.60 11.17 -3.93
C PHE A 127 4.48 10.19 -4.65
N VAL A 128 4.42 10.27 -5.98
CA VAL A 128 5.29 9.51 -6.87
C VAL A 128 5.87 10.46 -7.91
N TYR A 129 7.18 10.42 -8.06
CA TYR A 129 7.92 11.20 -9.05
C TYR A 129 8.45 10.26 -10.14
N PHE A 130 8.16 10.58 -11.39
CA PHE A 130 8.65 9.85 -12.55
C PHE A 130 9.77 10.62 -13.24
N HIS A 131 10.84 9.93 -13.59
CA HIS A 131 11.94 10.51 -14.37
C HIS A 131 12.33 9.54 -15.48
N TYR A 132 12.79 10.08 -16.60
CA TYR A 132 13.18 9.29 -17.77
C TYR A 132 14.70 9.12 -17.78
N GLU A 133 15.17 7.87 -17.69
CA GLU A 133 16.59 7.52 -17.75
C GLU A 133 16.80 6.37 -18.73
N ASN A 134 17.73 6.54 -19.68
CA ASN A 134 18.14 5.49 -20.62
C ASN A 134 16.99 4.82 -21.40
N GLY A 135 15.98 5.60 -21.81
CA GLY A 135 14.85 5.06 -22.57
C GLY A 135 13.75 4.41 -21.71
N GLN A 136 13.87 4.44 -20.38
CA GLN A 136 12.91 3.84 -19.46
C GLN A 136 12.39 4.87 -18.46
N ILE A 137 11.09 4.77 -18.14
CA ILE A 137 10.48 5.54 -17.06
C ILE A 137 10.88 4.87 -15.74
N LYS A 138 11.56 5.63 -14.88
CA LYS A 138 11.88 5.24 -13.52
C LYS A 138 10.99 5.99 -12.53
N MET A 139 10.79 5.36 -11.39
CA MET A 139 9.94 5.86 -10.32
C MET A 139 10.77 6.14 -9.07
N THR A 140 10.49 7.25 -8.41
CA THR A 140 11.00 7.58 -7.07
C THR A 140 9.82 7.95 -6.20
N ASN A 141 9.84 7.48 -4.96
CA ASN A 141 8.78 7.70 -3.98
C ASN A 141 9.28 8.67 -2.91
N PRO A 142 9.29 9.99 -3.19
CA PRO A 142 9.60 10.97 -2.16
C PRO A 142 8.54 10.94 -1.05
N GLU A 143 8.96 11.12 0.20
CA GLU A 143 8.01 11.27 1.30
C GLU A 143 7.20 12.58 1.14
N GLY A 144 5.99 12.63 1.68
CA GLY A 144 5.16 13.85 1.62
C GLY A 144 5.83 15.07 2.28
N THR A 145 6.65 14.80 3.30
CA THR A 145 7.52 15.77 4.00
C THR A 145 8.66 16.31 3.13
N ASP A 146 8.99 15.64 2.02
CA ASP A 146 10.03 16.02 1.07
C ASP A 146 9.54 16.88 -0.09
N ILE A 147 8.23 17.07 -0.21
CA ILE A 147 7.63 17.82 -1.32
C ILE A 147 7.10 19.15 -0.83
N PHE A 148 7.36 20.19 -1.62
CA PHE A 148 6.96 21.56 -1.33
C PHE A 148 6.26 22.14 -2.54
N LEU A 149 5.04 22.63 -2.32
CA LEU A 149 4.22 23.23 -3.36
C LEU A 149 4.35 24.75 -3.31
N ALA A 150 4.20 25.40 -4.47
CA ALA A 150 4.16 26.85 -4.53
C ALA A 150 2.97 27.45 -3.76
N ASP A 151 1.83 26.77 -3.82
CA ASP A 151 0.61 27.10 -3.07
C ASP A 151 0.07 25.84 -2.38
N GLU A 152 0.32 25.73 -1.07
CA GLU A 152 -0.15 24.61 -0.23
C GLU A 152 -1.69 24.64 0.02
N TYR A 153 -2.41 25.65 -0.49
CA TYR A 153 -3.87 25.70 -0.41
C TYR A 153 -4.57 25.21 -1.70
N ALA A 154 -3.83 25.14 -2.82
CA ALA A 154 -4.36 24.71 -4.11
C ALA A 154 -4.21 23.19 -4.28
N GLY A 155 -5.33 22.46 -4.26
CA GLY A 155 -5.33 21.00 -4.35
C GLY A 155 -5.07 20.42 -5.75
N ASP A 156 -4.97 21.24 -6.79
CA ASP A 156 -4.55 20.79 -8.12
C ASP A 156 -3.04 20.98 -8.28
N LEU A 157 -2.32 19.85 -8.31
CA LEU A 157 -0.87 19.81 -8.45
C LEU A 157 -0.39 20.36 -9.80
N GLN A 158 -1.20 20.24 -10.86
CA GLN A 158 -0.80 20.65 -12.21
C GLN A 158 -0.91 22.16 -12.43
N SER A 159 -1.73 22.85 -11.63
CA SER A 159 -1.88 24.31 -11.62
C SER A 159 -0.78 25.05 -10.84
N GLN A 160 0.07 24.31 -10.13
CA GLN A 160 1.11 24.88 -9.27
C GLN A 160 2.15 25.65 -10.09
N LYS A 161 2.59 26.80 -9.57
CA LYS A 161 3.62 27.63 -10.22
C LYS A 161 4.98 26.95 -10.24
N PHE A 162 5.31 26.24 -9.17
CA PHE A 162 6.50 25.41 -9.07
C PHE A 162 6.26 24.30 -8.05
N ILE A 163 7.06 23.23 -8.16
CA ILE A 163 7.12 22.13 -7.20
C ILE A 163 8.60 21.92 -6.86
N ILE A 164 8.92 21.78 -5.58
CA ILE A 164 10.26 21.48 -5.11
C ILE A 164 10.26 20.13 -4.41
N ILE A 165 11.15 19.24 -4.82
CA ILE A 165 11.43 17.97 -4.15
C ILE A 165 12.78 18.11 -3.43
N ALA A 166 12.77 17.94 -2.12
CA ALA A 166 13.94 18.01 -1.27
C ALA A 166 14.42 16.60 -0.90
N GLN A 167 15.60 16.22 -1.36
CA GLN A 167 16.19 14.90 -1.10
C GLN A 167 17.55 15.04 -0.43
N ARG A 168 17.89 14.11 0.47
CA ARG A 168 19.25 13.99 1.01
C ARG A 168 20.02 12.96 0.20
N LYS A 169 20.98 13.42 -0.61
CA LYS A 169 21.89 12.54 -1.37
C LYS A 169 23.28 12.57 -0.76
N PHE A 170 24.09 11.56 -1.03
CA PHE A 170 25.49 11.56 -0.60
C PHE A 170 26.23 12.71 -1.28
N THR A 171 27.09 13.38 -0.51
CA THR A 171 27.94 14.47 -0.99
C THR A 171 28.75 14.06 -2.22
N GLU A 172 29.27 12.83 -2.23
CA GLU A 172 30.06 12.26 -3.32
C GLU A 172 29.23 12.12 -4.62
N ASP A 173 28.00 11.61 -4.53
CA ASP A 173 27.09 11.49 -5.68
C ASP A 173 26.73 12.84 -6.29
N ILE A 174 26.57 13.87 -5.45
CA ILE A 174 26.28 15.23 -5.92
C ILE A 174 27.53 15.84 -6.59
N ARG A 175 28.72 15.61 -6.02
CA ARG A 175 29.98 16.08 -6.61
C ARG A 175 30.25 15.43 -7.96
N THR A 176 30.10 14.12 -8.07
CA THR A 176 30.25 13.40 -9.35
C THR A 176 29.22 13.85 -10.39
N ALA A 177 27.96 14.07 -9.98
CA ALA A 177 26.95 14.64 -10.88
C ALA A 177 27.31 16.06 -11.34
N GLY A 178 27.90 16.87 -10.45
CA GLY A 178 28.37 18.20 -10.77
C GLY A 178 29.63 18.24 -11.64
N GLU A 179 30.56 17.31 -11.44
CA GLU A 179 31.74 17.12 -12.28
C GLU A 179 31.33 16.71 -13.71
N ALA A 180 30.34 15.83 -13.85
CA ALA A 180 29.80 15.44 -15.15
C ALA A 180 29.16 16.62 -15.93
N GLU A 181 28.66 17.62 -15.21
CA GLU A 181 28.10 18.87 -15.76
C GLU A 181 29.16 19.97 -15.99
N GLY A 182 30.43 19.69 -15.63
CA GLY A 182 31.55 20.60 -15.81
C GLY A 182 31.60 21.77 -14.82
N LEU A 183 31.15 21.56 -13.57
CA LEU A 183 31.31 22.55 -12.50
C LEU A 183 32.78 22.76 -12.13
N GLU A 184 33.13 23.99 -11.74
CA GLU A 184 34.48 24.29 -11.24
C GLU A 184 34.71 23.68 -9.85
N GLU A 185 35.96 23.34 -9.55
CA GLU A 185 36.39 22.81 -8.24
C GLU A 185 36.05 23.77 -7.09
N SER A 186 35.98 25.07 -7.38
CA SER A 186 35.52 26.14 -6.47
C SER A 186 34.05 25.95 -6.04
N GLU A 187 33.16 25.58 -6.96
CA GLU A 187 31.73 25.35 -6.69
C GLU A 187 31.51 23.97 -6.04
N LEU A 188 32.28 22.95 -6.42
CA LEU A 188 32.23 21.63 -5.79
C LEU A 188 32.63 21.67 -4.31
N SER A 189 33.57 22.55 -3.93
CA SER A 189 33.99 22.73 -2.55
C SER A 189 32.91 23.33 -1.63
N LEU A 190 31.92 24.03 -2.21
CA LEU A 190 30.78 24.61 -1.47
C LEU A 190 29.68 23.59 -1.15
N ILE A 191 29.76 22.39 -1.73
CA ILE A 191 28.89 21.25 -1.43
C ILE A 191 29.46 20.57 -0.19
N LEU A 192 28.96 20.98 0.95
CA LEU A 192 29.34 20.46 2.26
C LEU A 192 28.23 19.56 2.82
N PRO A 193 28.59 18.48 3.56
CA PRO A 193 27.61 17.73 4.32
C PRO A 193 26.97 18.65 5.35
N GLU A 194 25.64 18.59 5.49
CA GLU A 194 24.93 19.36 6.51
C GLU A 194 24.64 18.46 7.72
N GLU A 195 25.18 18.84 8.88
CA GLU A 195 24.77 18.29 10.17
C GLU A 195 23.43 18.92 10.56
N GLY A 196 22.39 18.09 10.67
CA GLY A 196 21.07 18.55 11.05
C GLY A 196 20.04 17.44 10.95
N GLU A 197 19.32 17.22 12.05
CA GLU A 197 18.09 16.43 12.09
C GLU A 197 17.00 17.17 11.30
N ARG A 198 16.47 16.53 10.26
CA ARG A 198 15.18 16.97 9.71
C ARG A 198 14.09 16.44 10.63
N LYS A 199 13.23 17.33 11.14
CA LYS A 199 12.09 16.95 11.98
C LYS A 199 11.19 15.99 11.21
N GLY A 200 11.08 14.74 11.67
CA GLY A 200 10.18 13.73 11.09
C GLY A 200 10.85 12.41 10.71
N GLU A 201 12.16 12.37 10.51
CA GLU A 201 12.88 11.12 10.22
C GLU A 201 13.30 10.38 11.52
N ASN A 202 13.07 9.07 11.59
CA ASN A 202 13.72 8.19 12.57
C ASN A 202 15.09 7.77 11.99
N ILE A 203 16.10 8.63 12.10
CA ILE A 203 17.45 8.34 11.58
C ILE A 203 18.29 7.69 12.68
N LEU A 204 18.96 6.58 12.37
CA LEU A 204 20.01 6.02 13.23
C LEU A 204 21.16 7.04 13.36
N GLU A 205 21.44 7.48 14.59
CA GLU A 205 22.59 8.34 14.92
C GLU A 205 23.88 7.72 14.36
N GLY A 206 24.50 8.37 13.37
CA GLY A 206 25.76 7.93 12.76
C GLY A 206 25.87 8.09 11.24
N GLN A 207 24.76 8.10 10.49
CA GLN A 207 24.78 8.24 9.01
C GLN A 207 24.65 9.67 8.48
N GLN A 208 24.53 10.68 9.35
CA GLN A 208 24.33 12.08 8.95
C GLN A 208 25.58 12.75 8.36
N ALA A 209 26.78 12.28 8.68
CA ALA A 209 28.02 13.03 8.44
C ALA A 209 28.42 13.21 6.95
N GLN A 210 27.71 12.60 5.99
CA GLN A 210 28.11 12.60 4.57
C GLN A 210 27.01 12.99 3.57
N LYS A 211 25.83 13.44 4.02
CA LYS A 211 24.70 13.75 3.12
C LYS A 211 24.43 15.26 3.03
N THR A 212 24.10 15.74 1.83
CA THR A 212 23.74 17.15 1.56
C THR A 212 22.31 17.25 1.05
N LEU A 213 21.63 18.35 1.41
CA LEU A 213 20.31 18.68 0.90
C LEU A 213 20.39 19.05 -0.59
N CYS A 214 19.64 18.32 -1.39
CA CYS A 214 19.44 18.53 -2.81
C CYS A 214 17.98 18.96 -3.05
N LEU A 215 17.79 20.09 -3.71
CA LEU A 215 16.50 20.62 -4.13
C LEU A 215 16.36 20.46 -5.64
N LEU A 216 15.41 19.63 -6.07
CA LEU A 216 14.94 19.56 -7.44
C LEU A 216 13.74 20.50 -7.57
N LYS A 217 13.89 21.61 -8.31
CA LYS A 217 12.80 22.53 -8.63
C LYS A 217 12.29 22.25 -10.03
N MET A 218 10.97 22.19 -10.15
CA MET A 218 10.23 22.08 -11.40
C MET A 218 9.30 23.30 -11.55
N TRP A 219 9.26 23.91 -12.73
CA TRP A 219 8.26 24.94 -13.08
C TRP A 219 7.86 24.82 -14.55
N LYS A 220 6.64 25.28 -14.87
CA LYS A 220 6.10 25.26 -16.22
C LYS A 220 6.29 26.62 -16.91
N GLU A 221 6.79 26.60 -18.14
CA GLU A 221 6.77 27.73 -19.08
C GLU A 221 6.12 27.31 -20.40
N ALA A 222 6.14 28.18 -21.42
CA ALA A 222 5.39 27.99 -22.66
C ALA A 222 5.95 26.88 -23.57
N ASP A 223 7.22 26.53 -23.40
CA ASP A 223 7.99 25.54 -24.15
C ASP A 223 8.04 24.16 -23.47
N GLY A 224 7.84 24.09 -22.15
CA GLY A 224 7.71 22.83 -21.42
C GLY A 224 7.91 22.97 -19.91
N VAL A 225 8.34 21.87 -19.27
CA VAL A 225 8.72 21.86 -17.85
C VAL A 225 10.23 22.02 -17.73
N HIS A 226 10.62 22.99 -16.92
CA HIS A 226 12.00 23.30 -16.60
C HIS A 226 12.39 22.59 -15.30
N PHE A 227 13.56 21.95 -15.31
CA PHE A 227 14.13 21.26 -14.18
C PHE A 227 15.43 21.91 -13.76
N LEU A 228 15.61 22.15 -12.47
CA LEU A 228 16.85 22.66 -11.90
C LEU A 228 17.17 21.92 -10.62
N GLU A 229 18.38 21.37 -10.50
CA GLU A 229 18.85 20.74 -9.26
C GLU A 229 19.94 21.59 -8.61
N CYS A 230 19.68 21.98 -7.36
CA CYS A 230 20.58 22.81 -6.60
C CYS A 230 20.73 22.34 -5.16
N THR A 231 21.89 22.64 -4.59
CA THR A 231 22.11 22.67 -3.15
C THR A 231 21.79 24.08 -2.63
N LYS A 232 21.97 24.31 -1.34
CA LYS A 232 21.81 25.64 -0.72
C LYS A 232 22.60 26.75 -1.40
N ASN A 233 23.78 26.41 -1.94
CA ASN A 233 24.75 27.37 -2.44
C ASN A 233 25.02 27.21 -3.95
N VAL A 234 24.91 26.00 -4.50
CA VAL A 234 25.38 25.70 -5.86
C VAL A 234 24.30 24.97 -6.65
N VAL A 235 24.01 25.45 -7.85
CA VAL A 235 23.25 24.70 -8.86
C VAL A 235 24.21 23.69 -9.48
N PHE A 236 24.00 22.40 -9.21
CA PHE A 236 24.91 21.36 -9.69
C PHE A 236 24.43 20.68 -10.98
N ARG A 237 23.12 20.67 -11.25
CA ARG A 237 22.59 20.47 -12.60
C ARG A 237 21.92 21.75 -13.05
N LYS A 238 22.46 22.31 -14.14
CA LYS A 238 21.91 23.50 -14.79
C LYS A 238 20.49 23.23 -15.27
N GLU A 239 19.79 24.31 -15.54
CA GLU A 239 18.44 24.28 -16.07
C GLU A 239 18.34 23.40 -17.32
N ARG A 240 17.45 22.42 -17.26
CA ARG A 240 17.12 21.54 -18.39
C ARG A 240 15.65 21.72 -18.72
N VAL A 241 15.37 22.07 -19.97
CA VAL A 241 14.01 22.17 -20.49
C VAL A 241 13.66 20.87 -21.17
N VAL A 242 12.55 20.26 -20.75
CA VAL A 242 11.96 19.12 -21.46
C VAL A 242 10.82 19.66 -22.30
N ASN A 243 11.13 19.90 -23.59
CA ASN A 243 10.19 20.48 -24.54
C ASN A 243 8.98 19.56 -24.75
N GLY A 244 7.77 20.13 -24.73
CA GLY A 244 6.53 19.37 -24.97
C GLY A 244 6.04 18.53 -23.78
N LEU A 245 6.59 18.74 -22.58
CA LEU A 245 6.04 18.17 -21.35
C LEU A 245 4.95 19.09 -20.78
N ASP A 246 3.69 18.65 -20.84
CA ASP A 246 2.53 19.44 -20.37
C ASP A 246 2.24 19.24 -18.88
N TYR A 247 2.61 18.08 -18.35
CA TYR A 247 2.34 17.66 -16.98
C TYR A 247 3.62 17.70 -16.14
N TYR A 248 3.53 18.16 -14.90
CA TYR A 248 4.59 17.86 -13.93
C TYR A 248 4.65 16.34 -13.77
N PRO A 249 5.83 15.72 -13.81
CA PRO A 249 5.98 14.27 -13.73
C PRO A 249 5.90 13.78 -12.27
N ILE A 250 4.90 14.27 -11.55
CA ILE A 250 4.60 13.93 -10.17
C ILE A 250 3.09 13.73 -10.04
N ALA A 251 2.70 12.63 -9.39
CA ALA A 251 1.31 12.38 -9.03
C ALA A 251 1.16 12.34 -7.50
N GLN A 252 0.00 12.77 -7.01
CA GLN A 252 -0.33 12.82 -5.60
C GLN A 252 -1.52 11.91 -5.31
N PHE A 253 -1.35 10.99 -4.37
CA PHE A 253 -2.45 10.22 -3.81
C PHE A 253 -2.88 10.81 -2.47
N THR A 254 -4.12 11.29 -2.39
CA THR A 254 -4.68 11.90 -1.18
C THR A 254 -5.70 10.97 -0.54
N TRP A 255 -5.50 10.59 0.72
CA TRP A 255 -6.40 9.67 1.41
C TRP A 255 -7.78 10.30 1.68
N LYS A 256 -7.81 11.40 2.42
CA LYS A 256 -9.00 12.23 2.63
C LYS A 256 -8.64 13.67 2.34
N ARG A 257 -9.40 14.35 1.49
CA ARG A 257 -9.15 15.78 1.23
C ARG A 257 -9.47 16.60 2.47
N GLN A 258 -8.52 17.43 2.87
CA GLN A 258 -8.76 18.47 3.86
C GLN A 258 -9.28 19.73 3.15
N ARG A 259 -10.26 20.41 3.75
CA ARG A 259 -10.80 21.64 3.17
C ARG A 259 -9.72 22.72 3.16
N SER A 260 -9.58 23.39 2.02
CA SER A 260 -8.62 24.49 1.83
C SER A 260 -7.19 24.07 2.16
N SER A 261 -6.78 22.88 1.75
CA SER A 261 -5.38 22.43 1.78
C SER A 261 -5.13 21.55 0.57
N ALA A 262 -3.92 21.63 0.02
CA ALA A 262 -3.43 20.72 -0.99
C ALA A 262 -3.10 19.34 -0.39
N ARG A 263 -2.97 19.25 0.93
CA ARG A 263 -2.60 18.04 1.66
C ARG A 263 -3.83 17.28 2.15
N GLY A 264 -3.63 15.98 2.32
CA GLY A 264 -4.65 15.09 2.85
C GLY A 264 -4.63 14.98 4.36
N LEU A 265 -5.70 14.39 4.90
CA LEU A 265 -5.77 13.98 6.30
C LEU A 265 -5.69 12.45 6.40
N GLY A 266 -4.69 11.95 7.13
CA GLY A 266 -4.56 10.52 7.46
C GLY A 266 -5.61 10.03 8.45
N GLU A 267 -5.72 8.72 8.62
CA GLU A 267 -6.64 8.12 9.60
C GLU A 267 -6.10 8.14 11.02
N ILE A 268 -4.78 8.21 11.17
CA ILE A 268 -4.09 8.03 12.45
C ILE A 268 -4.16 9.29 13.30
N TYR A 269 -3.73 10.42 12.76
CA TYR A 269 -3.55 11.66 13.52
C TYR A 269 -4.79 12.07 14.34
N PRO A 270 -6.02 12.05 13.79
CA PRO A 270 -7.22 12.42 14.56
C PRO A 270 -7.56 11.47 15.72
N ARG A 271 -6.99 10.26 15.73
CA ARG A 271 -7.32 9.17 16.68
C ARG A 271 -6.22 8.93 17.71
N ILE A 272 -5.09 9.62 17.59
CA ILE A 272 -4.01 9.59 18.58
C ILE A 272 -4.51 9.86 20.00
N PRO A 273 -5.39 10.85 20.26
CA PRO A 273 -5.90 11.09 21.62
C PRO A 273 -6.61 9.87 22.22
N ASN A 274 -7.42 9.16 21.44
CA ASN A 274 -8.11 7.95 21.89
C ASN A 274 -7.10 6.84 22.22
N GLN A 275 -6.10 6.64 21.35
CA GLN A 275 -5.06 5.64 21.57
C GLN A 275 -4.24 5.91 22.84
N ILE A 276 -3.90 7.19 23.08
CA ILE A 276 -3.20 7.62 24.30
C ILE A 276 -4.04 7.31 25.54
N GLU A 277 -5.33 7.63 25.53
CA GLU A 277 -6.21 7.39 26.68
C GLU A 277 -6.45 5.90 26.92
N ILE A 278 -6.60 5.08 25.88
CA ILE A 278 -6.68 3.60 25.99
C ILE A 278 -5.42 3.07 26.68
N ASN A 279 -4.23 3.44 26.20
CA ASN A 279 -2.96 2.97 26.76
C ASN A 279 -2.75 3.45 28.20
N LYS A 280 -3.06 4.71 28.50
CA LYS A 280 -2.97 5.26 29.87
C LYS A 280 -3.95 4.57 30.81
N ALA A 281 -5.19 4.34 30.39
CA ALA A 281 -6.19 3.67 31.20
C ALA A 281 -5.77 2.23 31.50
N LEU A 282 -5.26 1.51 30.50
CA LEU A 282 -4.71 0.16 30.68
C LEU A 282 -3.50 0.16 31.64
N ALA A 283 -2.56 1.09 31.48
CA ALA A 283 -1.40 1.20 32.36
C ALA A 283 -1.80 1.48 33.81
N ARG A 284 -2.76 2.40 34.03
CA ARG A 284 -3.32 2.68 35.35
C ARG A 284 -4.02 1.46 35.93
N TYR A 285 -4.79 0.74 35.11
CA TYR A 285 -5.49 -0.46 35.52
C TYR A 285 -4.53 -1.56 35.99
N LEU A 286 -3.46 -1.81 35.23
CA LEU A 286 -2.40 -2.75 35.63
C LEU A 286 -1.66 -2.31 36.88
N ALA A 287 -1.41 -1.01 37.06
CA ALA A 287 -0.80 -0.48 38.29
C ALA A 287 -1.69 -0.74 39.52
N VAL A 288 -3.01 -0.60 39.38
CA VAL A 288 -3.95 -0.94 40.46
C VAL A 288 -3.92 -2.44 40.74
N ILE A 289 -3.95 -3.31 39.73
CA ILE A 289 -3.82 -4.76 39.93
C ILE A 289 -2.52 -5.11 40.68
N ARG A 290 -1.40 -4.48 40.30
CA ARG A 290 -0.11 -4.67 40.96
C ARG A 290 -0.18 -4.25 42.44
N ASN A 291 -0.77 -3.11 42.74
CA ASN A 291 -0.96 -2.65 44.12
C ASN A 291 -1.93 -3.55 44.91
N CYS A 292 -2.96 -4.10 44.27
CA CYS A 292 -3.87 -5.05 44.90
C CYS A 292 -3.21 -6.40 45.21
N ALA A 293 -2.30 -6.86 44.34
CA ALA A 293 -1.56 -8.11 44.53
C ALA A 293 -0.51 -8.02 45.65
N TYR A 294 -0.01 -6.81 45.94
CA TYR A 294 0.97 -6.55 46.99
C TYR A 294 0.43 -5.55 48.04
N PRO A 295 -0.53 -5.98 48.90
CA PRO A 295 -1.08 -5.11 49.94
C PRO A 295 0.00 -4.72 50.93
N HIS A 296 -0.01 -3.46 51.38
CA HIS A 296 0.93 -2.99 52.38
C HIS A 296 0.53 -3.47 53.77
N VAL A 297 1.51 -3.96 54.53
CA VAL A 297 1.32 -4.36 55.92
C VAL A 297 1.43 -3.13 56.81
N VAL A 298 0.39 -2.86 57.60
CA VAL A 298 0.39 -1.85 58.65
C VAL A 298 0.56 -2.56 59.98
N TYR A 299 1.56 -2.16 60.75
CA TYR A 299 1.83 -2.74 62.06
C TYR A 299 2.05 -1.66 63.11
N ASN A 300 1.74 -1.97 64.37
CA ASN A 300 2.00 -1.07 65.48
C ASN A 300 3.49 -1.09 65.85
N ARG A 301 4.21 0.00 65.55
CA ARG A 301 5.66 0.13 65.79
C ARG A 301 6.05 -0.05 67.26
N GLN A 302 5.19 0.30 68.22
CA GLN A 302 5.49 0.13 69.65
C GLN A 302 5.50 -1.33 70.09
N VAL A 303 4.77 -2.21 69.41
CA VAL A 303 4.74 -3.66 69.68
C VAL A 303 5.89 -4.36 68.96
N VAL A 304 6.17 -3.95 67.72
CA VAL A 304 7.16 -4.59 66.83
C VAL A 304 8.61 -4.16 67.09
N ASN A 305 8.86 -3.00 67.70
CA ASN A 305 10.22 -2.54 68.07
C ASN A 305 10.93 -3.43 69.12
N SER A 306 10.29 -4.48 69.63
CA SER A 306 10.85 -5.38 70.63
C SER A 306 11.85 -6.40 70.05
N SER A 307 11.89 -6.62 68.72
CA SER A 307 12.89 -7.51 68.10
C SER A 307 13.15 -7.17 66.63
N GLU A 308 14.43 -7.03 66.27
CA GLU A 308 14.95 -6.82 64.92
C GLU A 308 14.58 -7.97 63.95
N GLU A 309 14.23 -9.15 64.50
CA GLU A 309 13.80 -10.33 63.77
C GLU A 309 12.38 -10.17 63.19
N VAL A 310 11.49 -9.46 63.88
CA VAL A 310 10.11 -9.24 63.41
C VAL A 310 10.09 -8.33 62.16
N ALA A 311 10.98 -7.34 62.10
CA ALA A 311 11.16 -6.51 60.91
C ALA A 311 11.70 -7.29 59.70
N LYS A 312 12.56 -8.30 59.92
CA LYS A 312 13.03 -9.22 58.87
C LYS A 312 11.95 -10.21 58.42
N LEU A 313 11.16 -10.73 59.36
CA LEU A 313 10.03 -11.62 59.06
C LEU A 313 8.94 -10.91 58.24
N LEU A 314 8.63 -9.65 58.56
CA LEU A 314 7.66 -8.83 57.80
C LEU A 314 8.08 -8.56 56.34
N ASN A 315 9.37 -8.59 56.04
CA ASN A 315 9.90 -8.44 54.67
C ASN A 315 10.02 -9.76 53.90
N THR A 316 9.75 -10.90 54.53
CA THR A 316 9.88 -12.23 53.91
C THR A 316 8.49 -12.81 53.66
N VAL A 317 8.12 -12.96 52.39
CA VAL A 317 6.81 -13.48 51.97
C VAL A 317 6.61 -14.91 52.50
N GLY A 318 5.52 -15.15 53.23
CA GLY A 318 5.17 -16.47 53.77
C GLY A 318 5.72 -16.80 55.17
N SER A 319 6.29 -15.83 55.88
CA SER A 319 6.75 -16.02 57.25
C SER A 319 5.59 -16.11 58.25
N VAL A 320 5.72 -16.98 59.26
CA VAL A 320 4.72 -17.18 60.32
C VAL A 320 5.03 -16.23 61.47
N ILE A 321 4.06 -15.41 61.89
CA ILE A 321 4.20 -14.48 63.01
C ILE A 321 3.36 -15.00 64.18
N GLY A 322 4.02 -15.39 65.27
CA GLY A 322 3.38 -15.78 66.53
C GLY A 322 3.06 -14.57 67.41
N LEU A 323 1.89 -14.57 68.05
CA LEU A 323 1.46 -13.52 68.98
C LEU A 323 1.52 -14.05 70.42
N ASP A 324 2.46 -13.55 71.21
CA ASP A 324 2.58 -13.87 72.64
C ASP A 324 2.02 -12.70 73.46
N SER A 325 0.69 -12.63 73.59
CA SER A 325 0.08 -11.67 74.53
C SER A 325 -1.30 -12.11 75.04
N PRO A 326 -1.43 -12.41 76.34
CA PRO A 326 -2.70 -12.85 76.95
C PRO A 326 -3.76 -11.73 77.07
N ARG A 327 -3.43 -10.48 76.70
CA ARG A 327 -4.35 -9.32 76.74
C ARG A 327 -4.82 -8.84 75.37
N MET A 328 -4.23 -9.30 74.27
CA MET A 328 -4.60 -8.87 72.92
C MET A 328 -5.58 -9.88 72.33
N GLN A 329 -6.84 -9.48 72.18
CA GLN A 329 -7.92 -10.37 71.75
C GLN A 329 -8.11 -10.40 70.23
N ARG A 330 -7.53 -9.47 69.46
CA ARG A 330 -7.70 -9.39 68.01
C ARG A 330 -6.37 -9.19 67.29
N THR A 331 -6.07 -10.07 66.35
CA THR A 331 -4.90 -10.02 65.46
C THR A 331 -4.79 -8.68 64.70
N GLN A 332 -5.93 -8.07 64.39
CA GLN A 332 -6.05 -6.77 63.70
C GLN A 332 -5.44 -5.59 64.48
N ASP A 333 -5.29 -5.69 65.80
CA ASP A 333 -4.72 -4.62 66.64
C ASP A 333 -3.18 -4.55 66.54
N VAL A 334 -2.54 -5.61 66.04
CA VAL A 334 -1.07 -5.74 65.95
C VAL A 334 -0.57 -5.66 64.52
N ILE A 335 -1.22 -6.40 63.61
CA ILE A 335 -0.90 -6.44 62.18
C ILE A 335 -2.22 -6.39 61.41
N SER A 336 -2.36 -5.40 60.54
CA SER A 336 -3.47 -5.29 59.61
C SER A 336 -2.93 -5.09 58.20
N TYR A 337 -3.52 -5.77 57.23
CA TYR A 337 -3.24 -5.47 55.83
C TYR A 337 -4.15 -4.32 55.41
N LEU A 338 -3.57 -3.30 54.76
CA LEU A 338 -4.39 -2.32 54.05
C LEU A 338 -5.09 -3.05 52.92
N GLU A 339 -6.40 -3.25 53.06
CA GLU A 339 -7.21 -3.75 51.96
C GLU A 339 -7.11 -2.75 50.80
N PRO A 340 -6.64 -3.19 49.63
CA PRO A 340 -6.60 -2.33 48.46
C PRO A 340 -8.03 -1.96 48.08
N ALA A 341 -8.23 -0.71 47.63
CA ALA A 341 -9.55 -0.26 47.21
C ALA A 341 -10.12 -1.19 46.13
N GLN A 342 -11.39 -1.62 46.31
CA GLN A 342 -12.05 -2.47 45.32
C GLN A 342 -12.09 -1.75 43.97
N ILE A 343 -11.60 -2.44 42.94
CA ILE A 343 -11.60 -1.93 41.58
C ILE A 343 -13.05 -1.90 41.09
N ASN A 344 -13.51 -0.75 40.60
CA ASN A 344 -14.79 -0.68 39.93
C ASN A 344 -14.72 -1.46 38.60
N PRO A 345 -15.47 -2.56 38.42
CA PRO A 345 -15.46 -3.33 37.18
C PRO A 345 -15.90 -2.50 35.95
N ALA A 346 -16.64 -1.41 36.15
CA ALA A 346 -17.00 -0.49 35.07
C ALA A 346 -15.78 0.17 34.39
N ALA A 347 -14.64 0.25 35.06
CA ALA A 347 -13.43 0.84 34.48
C ALA A 347 -12.88 0.04 33.31
N LEU A 348 -12.96 -1.30 33.35
CA LEU A 348 -12.59 -2.16 32.21
C LEU A 348 -13.57 -2.01 31.05
N ASN A 349 -14.87 -2.03 31.35
CA ASN A 349 -15.91 -1.92 30.34
C ASN A 349 -15.79 -0.63 29.51
N ILE A 350 -15.38 0.48 30.13
CA ILE A 350 -15.17 1.77 29.43
C ILE A 350 -13.99 1.67 28.45
N ILE A 351 -12.92 0.94 28.79
CA ILE A 351 -11.77 0.76 27.90
C ILE A 351 -12.20 -0.04 26.65
N ASP A 352 -12.91 -1.15 26.86
CA ASP A 352 -13.43 -1.97 25.77
C ASP A 352 -14.44 -1.21 24.91
N GLU A 353 -15.35 -0.45 25.54
CA GLU A 353 -16.31 0.40 24.84
C GLU A 353 -15.61 1.48 23.99
N LEU A 354 -14.55 2.11 24.52
CA LEU A 354 -13.77 3.10 23.79
C LEU A 354 -13.05 2.47 22.58
N ILE A 355 -12.51 1.25 22.73
CA ILE A 355 -11.89 0.49 21.63
C ILE A 355 -12.94 0.20 20.55
N THR A 356 -14.08 -0.38 20.93
CA THR A 356 -15.16 -0.77 20.00
C THR A 356 -15.75 0.44 19.29
N ARG A 357 -16.15 1.48 20.02
CA ARG A 357 -16.68 2.72 19.41
C ARG A 357 -15.66 3.38 18.48
N THR A 358 -14.37 3.35 18.82
CA THR A 358 -13.33 3.92 17.95
C THR A 358 -13.19 3.14 16.65
N LYS A 359 -13.23 1.80 16.71
CA LYS A 359 -13.19 0.92 15.53
C LYS A 359 -14.42 1.07 14.65
N ASP A 360 -15.61 1.09 15.25
CA ASP A 360 -16.89 1.23 14.54
C ASP A 360 -16.99 2.59 13.84
N LEU A 361 -16.68 3.68 14.54
CA LEU A 361 -16.65 5.03 13.94
C LEU A 361 -15.52 5.20 12.90
N ALA A 362 -14.49 4.36 12.95
CA ALA A 362 -13.48 4.31 11.90
C ALA A 362 -13.94 3.51 10.68
N GLY A 363 -15.08 2.81 10.71
CA GLY A 363 -15.51 1.90 9.63
C GLY A 363 -14.70 0.61 9.59
N ALA A 364 -14.04 0.27 10.69
CA ALA A 364 -13.26 -0.96 10.89
C ALA A 364 -13.87 -1.79 12.05
N GLY A 365 -15.20 -1.78 12.15
CA GLY A 365 -15.95 -2.63 13.08
C GLY A 365 -15.88 -4.11 12.72
N GLU A 366 -16.39 -4.98 13.59
CA GLU A 366 -16.25 -6.45 13.48
C GLU A 366 -16.81 -7.02 12.16
N ALA A 367 -17.91 -6.45 11.68
CA ALA A 367 -18.51 -6.75 10.39
C ALA A 367 -17.58 -6.43 9.20
N ALA A 368 -16.80 -5.36 9.30
CA ALA A 368 -15.86 -4.94 8.27
C ALA A 368 -14.61 -5.82 8.28
N THR A 369 -14.11 -6.19 9.46
CA THR A 369 -12.88 -6.98 9.63
C THR A 369 -13.06 -8.48 9.39
N GLY A 370 -14.28 -8.93 9.09
CA GLY A 370 -14.57 -10.33 8.74
C GLY A 370 -14.79 -11.26 9.94
N ALA A 371 -15.05 -10.70 11.13
CA ALA A 371 -15.43 -11.47 12.32
C ALA A 371 -16.93 -11.84 12.31
N ILE A 372 -17.50 -12.11 11.13
CA ILE A 372 -18.90 -12.53 11.00
C ILE A 372 -18.91 -14.05 11.11
N ASN A 373 -19.67 -14.57 12.07
CA ASN A 373 -19.74 -16.00 12.35
C ASN A 373 -20.35 -16.74 11.13
N PRO A 374 -19.57 -17.55 10.36
CA PRO A 374 -20.03 -18.13 9.09
C PRO A 374 -21.22 -19.08 9.23
N GLU A 375 -21.41 -19.66 10.42
CA GLU A 375 -22.49 -20.60 10.73
C GLU A 375 -23.86 -19.93 10.86
N MET A 376 -23.89 -18.59 11.08
CA MET A 376 -25.11 -17.85 11.38
C MET A 376 -25.58 -16.93 10.23
N ALA A 377 -24.80 -16.79 9.15
CA ALA A 377 -25.09 -15.89 8.04
C ALA A 377 -24.87 -16.56 6.68
N SER A 378 -25.79 -16.38 5.73
CA SER A 378 -25.62 -16.86 4.36
C SER A 378 -24.45 -16.12 3.67
N GLY A 379 -23.76 -16.78 2.72
CA GLY A 379 -22.66 -16.15 1.98
C GLY A 379 -23.06 -14.82 1.33
N ALA A 380 -24.31 -14.70 0.86
CA ALA A 380 -24.86 -13.45 0.33
C ALA A 380 -25.06 -12.37 1.41
N ALA A 381 -25.47 -12.73 2.62
CA ALA A 381 -25.59 -11.77 3.74
C ALA A 381 -24.22 -11.29 4.22
N ILE A 382 -23.20 -12.17 4.24
CA ILE A 382 -21.81 -11.79 4.56
C ILE A 382 -21.26 -10.80 3.51
N ILE A 383 -21.54 -11.05 2.22
CA ILE A 383 -21.17 -10.14 1.14
C ILE A 383 -21.89 -8.79 1.30
N ALA A 384 -23.20 -8.79 1.55
CA ALA A 384 -23.97 -7.55 1.72
C ALA A 384 -23.49 -6.71 2.90
N VAL A 385 -23.26 -7.31 4.07
CA VAL A 385 -22.73 -6.63 5.26
C VAL A 385 -21.32 -6.09 4.99
N ARG A 386 -20.48 -6.84 4.28
CA ARG A 386 -19.14 -6.39 3.90
C ARG A 386 -19.23 -5.22 2.93
N ASP A 387 -20.08 -5.28 1.91
CA ASP A 387 -20.26 -4.22 0.91
C ASP A 387 -20.80 -2.94 1.54
N GLU A 388 -21.73 -3.05 2.49
CA GLU A 388 -22.20 -1.93 3.30
C GLU A 388 -21.05 -1.29 4.10
N ALA A 389 -20.18 -2.12 4.70
CA ALA A 389 -18.96 -1.66 5.35
C ALA A 389 -17.90 -1.10 4.37
N ALA A 390 -18.06 -1.26 3.05
CA ALA A 390 -17.19 -0.69 2.02
C ALA A 390 -17.55 0.76 1.70
N LEU A 391 -18.82 1.14 1.87
CA LEU A 391 -19.34 2.44 1.43
C LEU A 391 -18.48 3.63 1.89
N PRO A 392 -17.96 3.68 3.14
CA PRO A 392 -17.11 4.77 3.58
C PRO A 392 -15.76 4.87 2.86
N LEU A 393 -15.31 3.80 2.20
CA LEU A 393 -14.04 3.69 1.48
C LEU A 393 -14.18 3.95 -0.03
N ASN A 394 -15.39 4.13 -0.55
CA ASN A 394 -15.62 4.41 -1.98
C ASN A 394 -14.91 5.69 -2.43
N ASN A 395 -14.85 6.72 -1.57
CA ASN A 395 -14.12 7.95 -1.87
C ASN A 395 -12.62 7.70 -2.05
N GLN A 396 -12.02 6.88 -1.19
CA GLN A 396 -10.62 6.50 -1.27
C GLN A 396 -10.34 5.63 -2.50
N GLN A 397 -11.25 4.73 -2.86
CA GLN A 397 -11.16 3.97 -4.11
C GLN A 397 -11.21 4.89 -5.33
N ALA A 398 -12.10 5.88 -5.34
CA ALA A 398 -12.18 6.88 -6.40
C ALA A 398 -10.90 7.73 -6.49
N HIS A 399 -10.33 8.13 -5.35
CA HIS A 399 -9.05 8.84 -5.32
C HIS A 399 -7.90 7.98 -5.87
N LEU A 400 -7.89 6.68 -5.57
CA LEU A 400 -6.84 5.78 -6.07
C LEU A 400 -6.99 5.55 -7.58
N LYS A 401 -8.23 5.47 -8.07
CA LYS A 401 -8.52 5.45 -9.50
C LYS A 401 -7.97 6.69 -10.20
N GLN A 402 -8.30 7.88 -9.67
CA GLN A 402 -7.80 9.14 -10.21
C GLN A 402 -6.27 9.19 -10.19
N PHE A 403 -5.64 8.75 -9.10
CA PHE A 403 -4.19 8.69 -8.99
C PHE A 403 -3.56 7.77 -10.05
N ALA A 404 -4.15 6.61 -10.33
CA ALA A 404 -3.69 5.73 -11.40
C ALA A 404 -3.90 6.34 -12.80
N GLU A 405 -4.99 7.09 -13.02
CA GLU A 405 -5.22 7.84 -14.25
C GLU A 405 -4.19 8.97 -14.42
N ASP A 406 -3.87 9.70 -13.35
CA ASP A 406 -2.86 10.76 -13.37
C ASP A 406 -1.46 10.20 -13.69
N ILE A 407 -1.10 9.03 -13.12
CA ILE A 407 0.14 8.31 -13.44
C ILE A 407 0.20 7.96 -14.94
N ALA A 408 -0.88 7.40 -15.48
CA ALA A 408 -0.97 7.03 -16.88
C ALA A 408 -0.81 8.25 -17.81
N MET A 409 -1.47 9.37 -17.47
CA MET A 409 -1.33 10.62 -18.23
C MET A 409 0.09 11.17 -18.18
N ILE A 410 0.77 11.09 -17.02
CA ILE A 410 2.17 11.49 -16.89
C ILE A 410 3.07 10.62 -17.78
N TRP A 411 2.86 9.30 -17.83
CA TRP A 411 3.66 8.43 -18.70
C TRP A 411 3.47 8.74 -20.17
N LEU A 412 2.23 9.00 -20.60
CA LEU A 412 1.97 9.40 -21.98
C LEU A 412 2.68 10.73 -22.31
N SER A 413 2.64 11.70 -21.39
CA SER A 413 3.32 12.98 -21.56
C SER A 413 4.84 12.82 -21.61
N LEU A 414 5.43 12.03 -20.71
CA LEU A 414 6.86 11.71 -20.71
C LEU A 414 7.29 10.98 -21.99
N LEU A 415 6.51 9.99 -22.43
CA LEU A 415 6.79 9.23 -23.64
C LEU A 415 6.84 10.14 -24.87
N ARG A 416 5.89 11.08 -24.98
CA ARG A 416 5.83 12.07 -26.06
C ARG A 416 6.99 13.06 -26.01
N ALA A 417 7.32 13.57 -24.83
CA ALA A 417 8.35 14.59 -24.67
C ALA A 417 9.78 14.06 -24.92
N TYR A 418 10.06 12.82 -24.51
CA TYR A 418 11.39 12.21 -24.67
C TYR A 418 11.60 11.49 -26.02
N ASN A 419 10.55 11.29 -26.82
CA ASN A 419 10.64 10.69 -28.15
C ASN A 419 10.02 11.63 -29.21
N PRO A 420 10.70 12.74 -29.54
CA PRO A 420 10.15 13.80 -30.38
C PRO A 420 10.08 13.46 -31.88
N GLU A 421 10.80 12.44 -32.36
CA GLU A 421 10.86 12.08 -33.79
C GLU A 421 10.07 10.81 -34.11
N THR A 422 10.38 9.71 -33.44
CA THR A 422 9.71 8.42 -33.62
C THR A 422 9.46 7.72 -32.29
N LEU A 423 8.27 7.16 -32.13
CA LEU A 423 7.96 6.23 -31.06
C LEU A 423 8.25 4.82 -31.56
N ILE A 424 9.19 4.15 -30.93
CA ILE A 424 9.53 2.75 -31.24
C ILE A 424 8.79 1.88 -30.23
N PHE A 425 7.87 1.07 -30.72
CA PHE A 425 7.24 0.03 -29.91
C PHE A 425 7.74 -1.33 -30.39
N GLU A 426 8.29 -2.11 -29.47
CA GLU A 426 8.66 -3.51 -29.72
C GLU A 426 7.44 -4.39 -29.42
N GLU A 427 6.79 -4.90 -30.47
CA GLU A 427 5.71 -5.88 -30.34
C GLU A 427 6.24 -7.30 -30.65
N ARG A 428 5.71 -8.30 -29.94
CA ARG A 428 5.84 -9.71 -30.38
C ARG A 428 4.83 -9.95 -31.50
N GLY A 429 5.33 -10.13 -32.72
CA GLY A 429 4.50 -10.50 -33.86
C GLY A 429 3.81 -11.87 -33.68
N PRO A 430 2.92 -12.27 -34.60
CA PRO A 430 2.15 -13.51 -34.53
C PRO A 430 2.98 -14.81 -34.41
N ALA A 431 4.29 -14.74 -34.66
CA ALA A 431 5.25 -15.85 -34.57
C ALA A 431 6.26 -15.71 -33.41
N GLY A 432 6.07 -14.76 -32.49
CA GLY A 432 6.98 -14.52 -31.36
C GLY A 432 8.27 -13.75 -31.73
N ILE A 433 8.37 -13.23 -32.95
CA ILE A 433 9.49 -12.41 -33.42
C ILE A 433 9.24 -10.94 -32.98
N PRO A 434 10.22 -10.26 -32.36
CA PRO A 434 10.09 -8.84 -32.04
C PRO A 434 10.06 -8.02 -33.34
N MET A 435 8.96 -7.32 -33.59
CA MET A 435 8.87 -6.28 -34.62
C MET A 435 8.92 -4.93 -33.91
N ALA A 436 9.92 -4.12 -34.26
CA ALA A 436 9.96 -2.71 -33.92
C ALA A 436 9.20 -1.95 -35.00
N GLU A 437 8.13 -1.25 -34.63
CA GLU A 437 7.41 -0.39 -35.57
C GLU A 437 7.56 1.08 -35.16
N GLU A 438 8.08 1.88 -36.09
CA GLU A 438 8.35 3.30 -35.90
C GLU A 438 7.09 4.12 -36.22
N ILE A 439 6.57 4.83 -35.22
CA ILE A 439 5.43 5.73 -35.41
C ILE A 439 5.93 7.17 -35.42
N PRO A 440 5.64 7.98 -36.45
CA PRO A 440 5.99 9.40 -36.45
C PRO A 440 5.34 10.14 -35.28
N ALA A 441 6.14 10.84 -34.48
CA ALA A 441 5.67 11.54 -33.27
C ALA A 441 4.59 12.59 -33.56
N ALA A 442 4.54 13.14 -34.79
CA ALA A 442 3.51 14.08 -35.22
C ALA A 442 2.08 13.50 -35.17
N LEU A 443 1.91 12.19 -35.42
CA LEU A 443 0.61 11.51 -35.30
C LEU A 443 0.19 11.32 -33.84
N ALA A 444 1.15 11.23 -32.92
CA ALA A 444 0.91 11.07 -31.50
C ALA A 444 0.67 12.40 -30.78
N ALA A 445 1.31 13.49 -31.21
CA ALA A 445 1.17 14.82 -30.62
C ALA A 445 -0.24 15.41 -30.82
N ASP A 446 -0.83 15.24 -32.01
CA ASP A 446 -2.17 15.73 -32.32
C ASP A 446 -3.29 14.91 -31.65
N LEU A 447 -2.99 13.68 -31.19
CA LEU A 447 -4.02 12.77 -30.69
C LEU A 447 -4.45 13.15 -29.26
N LYS A 448 -5.72 13.54 -29.12
CA LYS A 448 -6.39 13.66 -27.82
C LYS A 448 -6.80 12.29 -27.29
N VAL A 449 -6.18 11.89 -26.17
CA VAL A 449 -6.39 10.59 -25.53
C VAL A 449 -7.08 10.81 -24.19
N SER A 450 -8.06 9.94 -23.89
CA SER A 450 -8.59 9.76 -22.54
C SER A 450 -7.97 8.52 -21.94
N CYS A 451 -7.50 8.61 -20.70
CA CYS A 451 -7.14 7.44 -19.92
C CYS A 451 -8.35 7.01 -19.09
N GLY A 452 -8.65 5.72 -19.06
CA GLY A 452 -9.58 5.12 -18.12
C GLY A 452 -8.87 4.01 -17.35
N VAL A 453 -9.02 4.01 -16.03
CA VAL A 453 -8.55 2.88 -15.20
C VAL A 453 -9.73 2.00 -14.82
N ASP A 454 -9.66 0.75 -15.24
CA ASP A 454 -10.62 -0.27 -14.84
C ASP A 454 -10.13 -0.93 -13.56
N ILE A 455 -10.98 -0.86 -12.54
CA ILE A 455 -10.75 -1.51 -11.24
C ILE A 455 -11.50 -2.82 -11.28
N SER A 456 -10.74 -3.90 -11.41
CA SER A 456 -11.27 -5.26 -11.34
C SER A 456 -11.14 -5.77 -9.91
N PRO A 457 -12.24 -6.08 -9.20
CA PRO A 457 -12.18 -6.66 -7.87
C PRO A 457 -11.50 -8.04 -7.93
N LYS A 458 -10.22 -8.12 -7.53
CA LYS A 458 -9.48 -9.40 -7.42
C LYS A 458 -9.71 -10.05 -6.04
N ASN A 459 -10.93 -9.96 -5.51
CA ASN A 459 -11.27 -10.54 -4.20
C ASN A 459 -11.70 -12.01 -4.39
N PRO A 460 -11.20 -12.97 -3.58
CA PRO A 460 -11.62 -14.38 -3.64
C PRO A 460 -13.13 -14.60 -3.62
N TYR A 461 -13.89 -13.71 -2.98
CA TYR A 461 -15.35 -13.80 -2.89
C TYR A 461 -16.08 -13.29 -4.15
N SER A 462 -15.53 -12.30 -4.86
CA SER A 462 -16.08 -11.87 -6.16
C SER A 462 -15.93 -12.98 -7.20
N ARG A 463 -14.80 -13.70 -7.15
CA ARG A 463 -14.60 -14.93 -7.93
C ARG A 463 -15.64 -15.99 -7.56
N TYR A 464 -15.84 -16.23 -6.26
CA TYR A 464 -16.88 -17.17 -5.82
C TYR A 464 -18.28 -16.77 -6.27
N ALA A 465 -18.62 -15.48 -6.25
CA ALA A 465 -19.92 -14.98 -6.71
C ALA A 465 -20.09 -15.13 -8.24
N GLN A 466 -19.03 -14.86 -9.02
CA GLN A 466 -19.01 -15.10 -10.47
C GLN A 466 -19.14 -16.60 -10.78
N GLU A 467 -18.42 -17.45 -10.05
CA GLU A 467 -18.52 -18.91 -10.17
C GLU A 467 -19.93 -19.41 -9.81
N GLN A 468 -20.53 -18.90 -8.73
CA GLN A 468 -21.92 -19.23 -8.40
C GLN A 468 -22.89 -18.77 -9.48
N ALA A 469 -22.71 -17.57 -10.04
CA ALA A 469 -23.55 -17.09 -11.14
C ALA A 469 -23.44 -18.00 -12.37
N LEU A 470 -22.20 -18.38 -12.75
CA LEU A 470 -21.95 -19.31 -13.85
C LEU A 470 -22.52 -20.72 -13.55
N GLN A 471 -22.41 -21.21 -12.31
CA GLN A 471 -23.00 -22.49 -11.89
C GLN A 471 -24.53 -22.46 -11.93
N ASN A 472 -25.15 -21.35 -11.55
CA ASN A 472 -26.59 -21.14 -11.64
C ASN A 472 -27.07 -21.10 -13.09
N LEU A 473 -26.32 -20.45 -13.99
CA LEU A 473 -26.62 -20.43 -15.43
C LEU A 473 -26.50 -21.83 -16.05
N LEU A 474 -25.48 -22.61 -15.64
CA LEU A 474 -25.31 -23.99 -16.09
C LEU A 474 -26.43 -24.89 -15.57
N SER A 475 -26.79 -24.74 -14.29
CA SER A 475 -27.88 -25.50 -13.64
C SER A 475 -29.26 -25.12 -14.19
N GLY A 476 -29.43 -23.87 -14.64
CA GLY A 476 -30.61 -23.40 -15.36
C GLY A 476 -30.66 -23.79 -16.84
N GLY A 477 -29.60 -24.40 -17.39
CA GLY A 477 -29.52 -24.84 -18.78
C GLY A 477 -29.35 -23.72 -19.81
N TYR A 478 -28.99 -22.50 -19.39
CA TYR A 478 -28.79 -21.35 -20.28
C TYR A 478 -27.43 -21.34 -20.97
N ILE A 479 -26.45 -22.06 -20.42
CA ILE A 479 -25.11 -22.23 -20.99
C ILE A 479 -24.75 -23.72 -21.05
N THR A 480 -23.97 -24.10 -22.05
CA THR A 480 -23.42 -25.45 -22.16
C THR A 480 -22.18 -25.63 -21.29
N PHE A 481 -21.78 -26.89 -21.06
CA PHE A 481 -20.56 -27.20 -20.30
C PHE A 481 -19.29 -26.62 -20.96
N GLU A 482 -19.26 -26.54 -22.29
CA GLU A 482 -18.11 -26.00 -23.05
C GLU A 482 -18.01 -24.48 -22.89
N GLU A 483 -19.14 -23.77 -22.99
CA GLU A 483 -19.23 -22.32 -22.75
C GLU A 483 -18.92 -21.97 -21.29
N TYR A 484 -19.34 -22.82 -20.34
CA TYR A 484 -18.98 -22.66 -18.92
C TYR A 484 -17.46 -22.73 -18.72
N VAL A 485 -16.79 -23.74 -19.28
CA VAL A 485 -15.32 -23.92 -19.14
C VAL A 485 -14.55 -22.80 -19.84
N ALA A 486 -15.03 -22.31 -20.99
CA ALA A 486 -14.44 -21.19 -21.70
C ALA A 486 -14.57 -19.86 -20.93
N SER A 487 -15.66 -19.69 -20.19
CA SER A 487 -15.97 -18.47 -19.42
C SER A 487 -15.34 -18.43 -18.03
N LEU A 488 -14.69 -19.51 -17.57
CA LEU A 488 -13.96 -19.51 -16.31
C LEU A 488 -12.66 -18.70 -16.42
N ASP A 489 -12.32 -17.96 -15.37
CA ASP A 489 -11.02 -17.30 -15.26
C ASP A 489 -9.87 -18.31 -15.12
N ASP A 490 -8.66 -17.94 -15.58
CA ASP A 490 -7.48 -18.83 -15.51
C ASP A 490 -7.07 -19.17 -14.06
N ASP A 491 -7.40 -18.30 -13.10
CA ASP A 491 -7.17 -18.46 -11.66
C ASP A 491 -8.43 -18.92 -10.90
N SER A 492 -9.41 -19.56 -11.55
CA SER A 492 -10.65 -20.03 -10.90
C SER A 492 -10.39 -21.10 -9.84
N ALA A 493 -11.24 -21.16 -8.80
CA ALA A 493 -11.18 -22.23 -7.80
C ALA A 493 -11.56 -23.59 -8.42
N ALA A 494 -12.40 -23.55 -9.45
CA ALA A 494 -12.63 -24.68 -10.33
C ALA A 494 -11.37 -24.98 -11.17
N PRO A 495 -10.95 -26.24 -11.35
CA PRO A 495 -9.73 -26.56 -12.09
C PRO A 495 -9.96 -26.42 -13.61
N LYS A 496 -9.90 -25.19 -14.14
CA LYS A 496 -10.06 -24.87 -15.58
C LYS A 496 -9.18 -25.76 -16.45
N GLY A 497 -7.90 -25.93 -16.10
CA GLY A 497 -6.98 -26.78 -16.84
C GLY A 497 -7.44 -28.24 -17.01
N LYS A 498 -8.03 -28.85 -15.98
CA LYS A 498 -8.57 -30.22 -16.06
C LYS A 498 -9.87 -30.25 -16.86
N LEU A 499 -10.72 -29.25 -16.71
CA LEU A 499 -11.99 -29.16 -17.43
C LEU A 499 -11.78 -28.93 -18.93
N THR A 500 -10.82 -28.09 -19.32
CA THR A 500 -10.42 -27.88 -20.72
C THR A 500 -9.85 -29.15 -21.35
N GLN A 501 -9.09 -29.95 -20.59
CA GLN A 501 -8.63 -31.27 -21.06
C GLN A 501 -9.80 -32.24 -21.31
N ILE A 502 -10.81 -32.22 -20.46
CA ILE A 502 -12.02 -33.05 -20.62
C ILE A 502 -12.79 -32.63 -21.88
N VAL A 503 -12.96 -31.33 -22.13
CA VAL A 503 -13.60 -30.80 -23.34
C VAL A 503 -12.83 -31.23 -24.58
N LYS A 504 -11.51 -31.00 -24.62
CA LYS A 504 -10.65 -31.41 -25.74
C LYS A 504 -10.70 -32.93 -26.00
N THR A 505 -10.75 -33.75 -24.95
CA THR A 505 -10.88 -35.21 -25.07
C THR A 505 -12.23 -35.61 -25.66
N ARG A 506 -13.31 -34.89 -25.33
CA ARG A 506 -14.65 -35.13 -25.88
C ARG A 506 -14.74 -34.71 -27.35
N GLU A 507 -14.18 -33.56 -27.72
CA GLU A 507 -14.08 -33.11 -29.11
C GLU A 507 -13.30 -34.11 -29.96
N GLN A 508 -12.15 -34.59 -29.47
CA GLN A 508 -11.35 -35.60 -30.17
C GLN A 508 -12.09 -36.93 -30.34
N LYS A 509 -12.84 -37.38 -29.33
CA LYS A 509 -13.69 -38.58 -29.45
C LYS A 509 -14.86 -38.37 -30.42
N ALA A 510 -15.48 -37.19 -30.43
CA ALA A 510 -16.54 -36.85 -31.37
C ALA A 510 -16.04 -36.81 -32.82
N LEU A 511 -14.86 -36.22 -33.05
CA LEU A 511 -14.20 -36.20 -34.35
C LEU A 511 -13.85 -37.62 -34.84
N ALA A 512 -13.33 -38.46 -33.93
CA ALA A 512 -13.01 -39.86 -34.22
C ALA A 512 -14.26 -40.70 -34.54
N SER A 513 -15.39 -40.44 -33.86
CA SER A 513 -16.66 -41.11 -34.16
C SER A 513 -17.32 -40.62 -35.46
N GLY A 514 -17.12 -39.35 -35.84
CA GLY A 514 -17.60 -38.81 -37.11
C GLY A 514 -16.88 -39.43 -38.32
N LEU A 515 -15.56 -39.60 -38.21
CA LEU A 515 -14.73 -40.31 -39.20
C LEU A 515 -15.11 -41.80 -39.33
N PHE A 516 -15.50 -42.45 -38.21
CA PHE A 516 -16.00 -43.83 -38.24
C PHE A 516 -17.35 -43.95 -38.95
N ASN A 517 -18.24 -42.97 -38.80
CA ASN A 517 -19.58 -43.03 -39.39
C ASN A 517 -19.58 -42.71 -40.89
N ASP A 518 -18.70 -41.81 -41.35
CA ASP A 518 -18.49 -41.58 -42.80
C ASP A 518 -17.91 -42.83 -43.49
N SER A 519 -17.00 -43.55 -42.83
CA SER A 519 -16.39 -44.78 -43.39
C SER A 519 -17.35 -45.98 -43.53
N LEU A 520 -18.50 -45.96 -42.83
CA LEU A 520 -19.56 -46.98 -42.96
C LEU A 520 -20.58 -46.65 -44.06
N SER A 521 -20.63 -45.39 -44.51
CA SER A 521 -21.59 -44.92 -45.53
C SER A 521 -21.08 -45.12 -46.97
N GLU A 522 -19.76 -45.20 -47.18
CA GLU A 522 -19.13 -45.56 -48.46
C GLU A 522 -18.78 -47.05 -48.51
N GLY A 523 -19.82 -47.89 -48.53
CA GLY A 523 -19.64 -49.34 -48.64
C GLY A 523 -19.05 -49.79 -49.98
N ARG A 524 -17.92 -50.50 -49.94
CA ARG A 524 -17.64 -51.68 -50.78
C ARG A 524 -16.64 -52.61 -50.09
N TYR A 525 -17.11 -53.74 -49.55
CA TYR A 525 -16.41 -55.01 -49.73
C TYR A 525 -17.37 -56.19 -49.44
N SER A 526 -17.54 -57.07 -50.43
CA SER A 526 -18.28 -58.33 -50.33
C SER A 526 -17.57 -59.32 -49.40
N PRO A 527 -18.30 -60.26 -48.76
CA PRO A 527 -17.69 -61.24 -47.87
C PRO A 527 -16.95 -62.32 -48.69
N VAL A 528 -15.72 -62.64 -48.28
CA VAL A 528 -14.99 -63.83 -48.75
C VAL A 528 -14.96 -64.85 -47.59
N PRO A 529 -15.17 -66.15 -47.82
CA PRO A 529 -15.46 -67.13 -46.77
C PRO A 529 -14.21 -67.56 -46.00
N ALA A 530 -14.46 -68.11 -44.80
CA ALA A 530 -13.49 -68.69 -43.89
C ALA A 530 -12.79 -69.94 -44.45
N GLU A 531 -11.46 -69.95 -44.40
CA GLU A 531 -10.59 -71.09 -44.05
C GLU A 531 -9.13 -70.71 -44.36
N GLU A 532 -8.31 -70.49 -43.32
CA GLU A 532 -6.98 -71.09 -43.22
C GLU A 532 -6.43 -70.86 -41.81
N ALA A 533 -5.85 -71.92 -41.28
CA ALA A 533 -5.71 -72.18 -39.87
C ALA A 533 -4.24 -72.25 -39.45
N ILE A 534 -4.04 -72.20 -38.13
CA ILE A 534 -2.93 -72.79 -37.37
C ILE A 534 -1.68 -71.91 -37.18
N GLY A 535 -1.40 -71.60 -35.91
CA GLY A 535 -0.03 -71.45 -35.43
C GLY A 535 0.14 -70.69 -34.11
N GLY A 536 0.09 -71.39 -32.97
CA GLY A 536 0.83 -70.99 -31.76
C GLY A 536 0.00 -70.78 -30.48
N GLU A 537 0.22 -71.65 -29.52
CA GLU A 537 -0.47 -71.86 -28.23
C GLU A 537 0.09 -70.98 -27.05
N PRO A 538 -0.40 -71.07 -25.79
CA PRO A 538 -0.74 -69.92 -24.92
C PRO A 538 0.16 -69.76 -23.66
N MET A 539 -0.30 -68.96 -22.67
CA MET A 539 0.20 -68.71 -21.29
C MET A 539 1.05 -67.43 -21.17
N ARG A 540 0.94 -66.56 -20.14
CA ARG A 540 0.55 -66.74 -18.72
C ARG A 540 0.14 -65.37 -18.10
N GLU A 541 -0.82 -65.39 -17.18
CA GLU A 541 -0.97 -64.34 -16.15
C GLU A 541 0.24 -64.39 -15.21
N GLU A 542 0.83 -63.25 -14.88
CA GLU A 542 1.61 -63.08 -13.64
C GLU A 542 1.60 -61.61 -13.18
N GLU A 543 1.42 -61.50 -11.88
CA GLU A 543 1.23 -60.35 -10.99
C GLU A 543 2.38 -59.34 -10.99
N TYR A 544 2.05 -58.06 -10.76
CA TYR A 544 2.66 -57.17 -9.74
C TYR A 544 1.65 -56.03 -9.53
N GLY A 545 1.11 -55.71 -8.36
CA GLY A 545 1.56 -55.96 -7.01
C GLY A 545 1.97 -54.65 -6.34
N ILE A 546 0.98 -54.03 -5.65
CA ILE A 546 1.08 -53.01 -4.59
C ILE A 546 1.41 -51.57 -5.00
#